data_AF-A0A7H1NUR4-F1
#
_entry.id   AF-A0A7H1NUR4-F1
#
_cell.length_a   1.000
_cell.length_b   1.000
_cell.length_c   1.000
_cell.angle_alpha   90.00
_cell.angle_beta   90.00
_cell.angle_gamma   90.00
#
_symmetry.space_group_name_H-M   'P 1'
#
loop_
_entity.id
_entity.type
_entity.pdbx_description
1 polymer ?
#
loop_
_entity_poly.entity_id
_entity_poly.type
_entity_poly.pdbx_seq_one_letter_code
_entity_poly.pdbx_strand_id
1 'polypeptide(L)'
;MTIRAPDKTPSQSKKEDVWQNHSSAVEEGPHAPSWIEKDLYDIFKAIPLPESPELTPLATEYLDKLAQTNSTTDLNATFASARNIFLAQLVSKNLLNENLYETMNMQLEALEEKLIAQS
;
A
#
# COMPACT_ATOMS: atom_id res chain seq x y z
N MET A 1 -51.12 -51.54 -4.89
CA MET A 1 -51.06 -50.10 -5.18
C MET A 1 -50.49 -49.44 -3.94
N THR A 2 -49.17 -49.32 -3.85
CA THR A 2 -48.47 -48.64 -2.74
C THR A 2 -47.21 -48.01 -3.31
N ILE A 3 -46.98 -46.77 -2.87
CA ILE A 3 -46.33 -45.68 -3.56
C ILE A 3 -44.80 -45.74 -3.35
N ARG A 4 -44.02 -45.54 -4.42
CA ARG A 4 -42.57 -45.29 -4.37
C ARG A 4 -42.33 -43.81 -4.05
N ALA A 5 -41.47 -43.53 -3.08
CA ALA A 5 -40.60 -42.37 -3.05
C ALA A 5 -39.28 -42.75 -2.33
N PRO A 6 -38.11 -42.34 -2.85
CA PRO A 6 -36.79 -42.62 -2.29
C PRO A 6 -36.33 -41.49 -1.35
N ASP A 7 -35.35 -41.72 -0.48
CA ASP A 7 -34.14 -40.87 -0.36
C ASP A 7 -33.28 -41.25 0.86
N LYS A 8 -31.96 -41.13 0.64
CA LYS A 8 -30.85 -40.95 1.57
C LYS A 8 -30.42 -42.06 2.55
N THR A 9 -29.37 -42.75 2.10
CA THR A 9 -28.24 -43.22 2.89
C THR A 9 -27.73 -42.19 3.92
N PRO A 10 -27.54 -42.58 5.19
CA PRO A 10 -26.58 -41.92 6.06
C PRO A 10 -25.22 -42.62 5.93
N SER A 11 -24.26 -41.95 5.28
CA SER A 11 -22.86 -42.34 5.27
C SER A 11 -22.26 -42.16 6.67
N GLN A 12 -21.87 -43.26 7.31
CA GLN A 12 -21.23 -43.28 8.63
C GLN A 12 -19.70 -43.38 8.49
N SER A 13 -19.03 -42.32 8.96
CA SER A 13 -17.75 -42.29 9.68
C SER A 13 -16.48 -42.96 9.12
N LYS A 14 -15.46 -42.13 8.85
CA LYS A 14 -14.14 -42.21 9.50
C LYS A 14 -13.47 -40.82 9.37
N LYS A 15 -13.38 -40.04 10.47
CA LYS A 15 -12.14 -39.61 11.19
C LYS A 15 -11.06 -39.17 10.21
N GLU A 16 -10.52 -37.94 10.25
CA GLU A 16 -9.42 -37.53 11.16
C GLU A 16 -9.41 -36.00 11.39
N ASP A 17 -9.12 -35.59 12.62
CA ASP A 17 -8.67 -34.26 13.05
C ASP A 17 -7.62 -33.64 12.11
N VAL A 18 -7.77 -32.35 11.78
CA VAL A 18 -6.71 -31.33 11.90
C VAL A 18 -7.40 -29.97 12.00
N TRP A 19 -7.22 -29.34 13.16
CA TRP A 19 -7.49 -27.93 13.35
C TRP A 19 -6.62 -27.09 12.41
N GLN A 20 -7.18 -25.97 11.97
CA GLN A 20 -6.47 -24.83 11.38
C GLN A 20 -6.02 -25.00 9.94
N ASN A 21 -6.83 -24.51 9.02
CA ASN A 21 -6.30 -23.69 7.95
C ASN A 21 -7.38 -22.74 7.43
N HIS A 22 -7.75 -21.74 8.25
CA HIS A 22 -8.24 -20.49 7.66
C HIS A 22 -7.01 -19.82 7.02
N SER A 23 -6.58 -20.34 5.88
CA SER A 23 -5.86 -19.53 4.91
C SER A 23 -6.87 -18.53 4.36
N SER A 24 -7.17 -17.51 5.16
CA SER A 24 -7.28 -16.18 4.58
C SER A 24 -5.88 -15.86 4.08
N ALA A 25 -5.52 -16.44 2.93
CA ALA A 25 -4.59 -15.81 2.03
C ALA A 25 -5.31 -14.53 1.61
N VAL A 26 -5.22 -13.50 2.47
CA VAL A 26 -5.03 -12.17 1.93
C VAL A 26 -3.79 -12.38 1.08
N GLU A 27 -3.96 -12.36 -0.24
CA GLU A 27 -2.83 -12.20 -1.12
C GLU A 27 -2.18 -10.93 -0.59
N GLU A 28 -1.06 -11.08 0.14
CA GLU A 28 -0.23 -9.98 0.55
C GLU A 28 0.21 -9.35 -0.77
N GLY A 29 -0.62 -8.43 -1.26
CA GLY A 29 -0.27 -7.55 -2.34
C GLY A 29 1.08 -6.94 -1.98
N PRO A 30 1.84 -6.47 -2.97
CA PRO A 30 3.10 -5.83 -2.65
C PRO A 30 2.80 -4.67 -1.68
N HIS A 31 3.26 -4.81 -0.44
CA HIS A 31 3.11 -3.81 0.62
C HIS A 31 4.45 -3.11 0.73
N ALA A 32 4.42 -1.77 0.79
CA ALA A 32 5.64 -1.02 1.03
C ALA A 32 6.17 -1.38 2.44
N PRO A 33 7.49 -1.40 2.65
CA PRO A 33 8.06 -1.75 3.95
C PRO A 33 7.50 -0.86 5.06
N SER A 34 7.13 -1.41 6.23
CA SER A 34 6.48 -0.63 7.29
C SER A 34 7.28 0.58 7.81
N TRP A 35 8.59 0.64 7.54
CA TRP A 35 9.43 1.78 7.89
C TRP A 35 9.19 3.01 7.00
N ILE A 36 8.72 2.82 5.77
CA ILE A 36 8.59 3.91 4.79
C ILE A 36 7.45 4.87 5.16
N GLU A 37 6.37 4.34 5.74
CA GLU A 37 5.25 5.13 6.22
C GLU A 37 5.72 6.08 7.33
N LYS A 38 6.49 5.54 8.29
CA LYS A 38 7.06 6.33 9.38
C LYS A 38 7.95 7.47 8.87
N ASP A 39 8.86 7.16 7.94
CA ASP A 39 9.78 8.17 7.38
C ASP A 39 9.03 9.23 6.56
N LEU A 40 7.98 8.84 5.80
CA LEU A 40 7.12 9.79 5.09
C LEU A 40 6.41 10.76 6.06
N TYR A 41 5.86 10.24 7.16
CA TYR A 41 5.27 11.10 8.19
C TYR A 41 6.30 11.97 8.93
N ASP A 42 7.56 11.53 9.03
CA ASP A 42 8.64 12.34 9.59
C ASP A 42 8.97 13.53 8.66
N ILE A 43 9.00 13.30 7.34
CA ILE A 43 9.14 14.35 6.32
C ILE A 43 8.01 15.38 6.45
N PHE A 44 6.77 14.93 6.61
CA PHE A 44 5.63 15.84 6.80
C PHE A 44 5.69 16.65 8.09
N LYS A 45 6.35 16.12 9.14
CA LYS A 45 6.56 16.86 10.39
C LYS A 45 7.73 17.85 10.30
N ALA A 46 8.74 17.53 9.49
CA ALA A 46 9.88 18.40 9.24
C ALA A 46 9.53 19.61 8.35
N ILE A 47 8.48 19.48 7.53
CA ILE A 47 8.03 20.52 6.61
C ILE A 47 6.77 21.18 7.17
N PRO A 48 6.65 22.52 7.18
CA PRO A 48 5.48 23.21 7.71
C PRO A 48 4.30 23.12 6.73
N LEU A 49 3.71 21.92 6.63
CA LEU A 49 2.49 21.66 5.88
C LEU A 49 1.25 22.11 6.67
N PRO A 50 0.19 22.58 6.00
CA PRO A 50 -1.09 22.82 6.66
C PRO A 50 -1.70 21.49 7.11
N GLU A 51 -2.30 21.47 8.30
CA GLU A 51 -3.09 20.34 8.77
C GLU A 51 -4.32 20.18 7.88
N SER A 52 -4.32 19.15 7.04
CA SER A 52 -5.39 18.88 6.09
C SER A 52 -5.82 17.41 6.14
N PRO A 53 -7.14 17.13 6.17
CA PRO A 53 -7.63 15.76 6.08
C PRO A 53 -7.30 15.10 4.74
N GLU A 54 -6.94 15.89 3.72
CA GLU A 54 -6.54 15.37 2.41
C GLU A 54 -5.10 14.86 2.38
N LEU A 55 -4.25 15.22 3.36
CA LEU A 55 -2.84 14.79 3.36
C LEU A 55 -2.70 13.28 3.55
N THR A 56 -3.52 12.70 4.43
CA THR A 56 -3.51 11.25 4.74
C THR A 56 -3.83 10.40 3.50
N PRO A 57 -4.96 10.59 2.79
CA PRO A 57 -5.26 9.77 1.62
C PRO A 57 -4.25 9.94 0.48
N LEU A 58 -3.67 11.14 0.27
CA LEU A 58 -2.62 11.34 -0.73
C LEU A 58 -1.34 10.60 -0.36
N ALA A 59 -0.96 10.61 0.93
CA ALA A 59 0.17 9.84 1.42
C ALA A 59 -0.05 8.34 1.24
N THR A 60 -1.25 7.84 1.54
CA THR A 60 -1.61 6.43 1.30
C THR A 60 -1.52 6.06 -0.18
N GLU A 61 -2.04 6.90 -1.09
CA GLU A 61 -1.96 6.67 -2.54
C GLU A 61 -0.50 6.64 -3.02
N TYR A 62 0.34 7.55 -2.53
CA TYR A 62 1.77 7.58 -2.84
C TYR A 62 2.47 6.31 -2.35
N LEU A 63 2.24 5.89 -1.10
CA LEU A 63 2.79 4.65 -0.53
C LEU A 63 2.35 3.40 -1.28
N ASP A 64 1.08 3.33 -1.69
CA ASP A 64 0.54 2.24 -2.51
C ASP A 64 1.22 2.16 -3.88
N LYS A 65 1.51 3.32 -4.50
CA LYS A 65 2.31 3.34 -5.73
C LYS A 65 3.73 2.84 -5.49
N LEU A 66 4.39 3.28 -4.42
CA LEU A 66 5.74 2.80 -4.09
C LEU A 66 5.75 1.29 -3.89
N ALA A 67 4.74 0.74 -3.21
CA ALA A 67 4.60 -0.68 -2.99
C ALA A 67 4.49 -1.49 -4.30
N GLN A 68 3.67 -1.02 -5.24
CA GLN A 68 3.43 -1.72 -6.51
C GLN A 68 4.63 -1.72 -7.49
N THR A 69 5.67 -0.92 -7.22
CA THR A 69 6.82 -0.80 -8.11
C THR A 69 7.78 -2.00 -8.10
N ASN A 70 7.64 -2.94 -7.17
CA ASN A 70 8.53 -4.11 -7.01
C ASN A 70 8.67 -5.00 -8.27
N SER A 71 7.88 -4.74 -9.32
CA SER A 71 7.88 -5.46 -10.59
C SER A 71 8.39 -4.66 -11.80
N THR A 72 8.87 -3.41 -11.62
CA THR A 72 9.36 -2.58 -12.74
C THR A 72 10.88 -2.64 -12.89
N THR A 73 11.34 -2.73 -14.14
CA THR A 73 12.77 -2.73 -14.50
C THR A 73 13.47 -1.39 -14.20
N ASP A 74 12.70 -0.30 -14.11
CA ASP A 74 13.21 1.04 -13.84
C ASP A 74 12.48 1.67 -12.64
N LEU A 75 12.91 1.23 -11.44
CA LEU A 75 12.36 1.72 -10.17
C LEU A 75 12.52 3.23 -10.02
N ASN A 76 13.67 3.77 -10.44
CA ASN A 76 13.98 5.19 -10.32
C ASN A 76 13.01 6.07 -11.13
N ALA A 77 12.74 5.75 -12.40
CA ALA A 77 11.76 6.48 -13.20
C ALA A 77 10.34 6.30 -12.66
N THR A 78 10.00 5.12 -12.14
CA THR A 78 8.68 4.86 -11.56
C THR A 78 8.45 5.71 -10.30
N PHE A 79 9.44 5.78 -9.40
CA PHE A 79 9.43 6.62 -8.22
C PHE A 79 9.39 8.11 -8.55
N ALA A 80 10.24 8.58 -9.48
CA ALA A 80 10.20 9.96 -9.93
C ALA A 80 8.81 10.37 -10.49
N SER A 81 8.14 9.46 -11.22
CA SER A 81 6.78 9.68 -11.71
C SER A 81 5.74 9.75 -10.58
N ALA A 82 5.78 8.80 -9.64
CA ALA A 82 4.90 8.79 -8.48
C ALA A 82 5.09 10.05 -7.60
N ARG A 83 6.33 10.44 -7.35
CA ARG A 83 6.71 11.66 -6.64
C ARG A 83 6.16 12.91 -7.31
N ASN A 84 6.31 13.03 -8.62
CA ASN A 84 5.80 14.19 -9.37
C ASN A 84 4.26 14.29 -9.28
N ILE A 85 3.55 13.17 -9.44
CA ILE A 85 2.08 13.13 -9.28
C ILE A 85 1.67 13.57 -7.86
N PHE A 86 2.32 13.03 -6.83
CA PHE A 86 2.05 13.36 -5.44
C PHE A 86 2.30 14.85 -5.15
N LEU A 87 3.45 15.39 -5.57
CA LEU A 87 3.78 16.81 -5.43
C LEU A 87 2.78 17.71 -6.17
N ALA A 88 2.38 17.35 -7.39
CA ALA A 88 1.39 18.08 -8.17
C ALA A 88 0.01 18.09 -7.48
N GLN A 89 -0.40 16.99 -6.85
CA GLN A 89 -1.63 16.92 -6.06
C GLN A 89 -1.54 17.82 -4.82
N LEU A 90 -0.41 17.82 -4.10
CA LEU A 90 -0.21 18.68 -2.95
C LEU A 90 -0.26 20.17 -3.32
N VAL A 91 0.35 20.56 -4.45
CA VAL A 91 0.30 21.94 -4.95
C VAL A 91 -1.11 22.31 -5.38
N SER A 92 -1.80 21.43 -6.13
CA SER A 92 -3.16 21.69 -6.62
C SER A 92 -4.19 21.85 -5.50
N LYS A 93 -3.94 21.21 -4.35
CA LYS A 93 -4.76 21.31 -3.13
C LYS A 93 -4.30 22.42 -2.18
N ASN A 94 -3.31 23.23 -2.60
CA ASN A 94 -2.72 24.30 -1.79
C ASN A 94 -2.14 23.81 -0.45
N LEU A 95 -1.67 22.55 -0.42
CA LEU A 95 -1.03 21.90 0.72
C LEU A 95 0.49 22.06 0.71
N LEU A 96 1.06 22.37 -0.47
CA LEU A 96 2.50 22.57 -0.64
C LEU A 96 2.72 23.89 -1.39
N ASN A 97 3.49 24.79 -0.77
CA ASN A 97 3.90 26.04 -1.39
C ASN A 97 5.19 25.84 -2.19
N GLU A 98 5.41 26.66 -3.21
CA GLU A 98 6.63 26.65 -4.05
C GLU A 98 7.93 26.70 -3.22
N ASN A 99 7.95 27.45 -2.11
CA ASN A 99 9.12 27.53 -1.22
C ASN A 99 9.46 26.20 -0.52
N LEU A 100 8.46 25.33 -0.34
CA LEU A 100 8.60 24.03 0.32
C LEU A 100 8.68 22.90 -0.70
N TYR A 101 8.33 23.16 -1.96
CA TYR A 101 8.28 22.17 -3.03
C TYR A 101 9.63 21.47 -3.22
N GLU A 102 10.70 22.24 -3.40
CA GLU A 102 12.04 21.68 -3.61
C GLU A 102 12.51 20.87 -2.39
N THR A 103 12.20 21.35 -1.18
CA THR A 103 12.55 20.64 0.07
C THR A 103 11.80 19.32 0.16
N MET A 104 10.49 19.31 -0.11
CA MET A 104 9.68 18.10 -0.14
C MET A 104 10.18 17.13 -1.21
N ASN A 105 10.44 17.63 -2.42
CA ASN A 105 10.95 16.81 -3.53
C ASN A 105 12.27 16.11 -3.16
N MET A 106 13.24 16.83 -2.57
CA MET A 106 14.51 16.24 -2.14
C MET A 106 14.34 15.20 -1.02
N GLN A 107 13.46 15.46 -0.05
CA GLN A 107 13.22 14.53 1.06
C GLN A 107 12.54 13.24 0.58
N LEU A 108 11.57 13.36 -0.34
CA LEU A 108 10.92 12.20 -0.97
C LEU A 108 11.88 11.42 -1.87
N GLU A 109 12.73 12.11 -2.63
CA GLU A 109 13.78 11.46 -3.42
C GLU A 109 14.73 10.63 -2.55
N ALA A 110 15.21 11.19 -1.44
CA ALA A 110 16.07 10.48 -0.50
C ALA A 110 15.37 9.25 0.13
N LEU A 111 14.06 9.35 0.40
CA LEU A 111 13.24 8.23 0.88
C LEU A 111 13.18 7.10 -0.14
N GLU A 112 12.96 7.46 -1.40
CA GLU A 112 12.89 6.51 -2.53
C GLU A 112 14.25 5.87 -2.81
N GLU A 113 15.36 6.63 -2.78
CA GLU A 113 16.70 6.08 -2.90
C GLU A 113 17.00 5.06 -1.79
N LYS A 114 16.56 5.34 -0.55
CA LYS A 114 16.66 4.39 0.57
C LYS A 114 15.82 3.13 0.35
N LEU A 115 14.69 3.23 -0.35
CA LEU A 115 13.86 2.09 -0.74
C LEU A 115 14.52 1.26 -1.86
N ILE A 116 15.10 1.93 -2.88
CA ILE A 116 15.86 1.27 -3.95
C ILE A 116 17.05 0.52 -3.35
N ALA A 117 17.81 1.14 -2.44
CA ALA A 117 19.00 0.53 -1.84
C ALA A 117 18.72 -0.72 -0.99
N GLN A 118 17.45 -0.95 -0.61
CA GLN A 118 17.01 -2.11 0.15
C GLN A 118 16.24 -3.14 -0.69
N SER A 119 15.95 -2.83 -1.95
CA SER A 119 15.30 -3.73 -2.93
C SER A 119 16.34 -4.57 -3.66
#